data_AF-A0AAW1JWC2-F1
#
_entry.id   AF-A0AAW1JWC2-F1
#
_cell.length_a   1.000
_cell.length_b   1.000
_cell.length_c   1.000
_cell.angle_alpha   90.00
_cell.angle_beta   90.00
_cell.angle_gamma   90.00
#
_symmetry.space_group_name_H-M   'P 1'
#
loop_
_entity.id
_entity.type
_entity.pdbx_description
1 polymer ?
#
loop_
_entity_poly.entity_id
_entity_poly.type
_entity_poly.pdbx_seq_one_letter_code
_entity_poly.pdbx_strand_id
1 'polypeptide(L)'
;MPTSEENQPEIIFTDEDLPYEEEILRNPYSVKHWLRYIDHKKNAQKYAVNIIYERALKELPGSYKLWYNYLRTRRRQIKGRCIIDPGYEEVNNAFERALVFMHKMPRIWMDYCSFLTDQCKITRTRKVFDRALRALPITQHHRIWPLYLSFMKKHNIPETAVRVFRRYLKLCPENAEEYVEYLKSINRLDEAAVQLAKIVNNENFVSQDGKSNHQLWNELCDLISQNPDSVHSLNVDAIIRGGLRRYTDQLGHLWNSLANYYVRSGLFDRARDIYEEAIQTVTTVRDFTQIFDAYAQFEELSLSKRMEEIAKLASPTEEDDIDLELRLARFENLMERRLLLLNSVLLRQNPHNVQEWHKRVKLYEGKPHDIINTYTEAVQTVEPKSAVGKLHTLWVEFAKFYENNGQVDDARLIFEKATQVPYVKVDDLATVWCEWAEMEIRNENYESRGSEN
;
A
#
# COMPACT_ATOMS: atom_id res chain seq x y z
N MET A 1 -75.23 -8.67 5.54
CA MET A 1 -75.04 -10.02 6.12
C MET A 1 -74.25 -10.86 5.14
N PRO A 2 -73.23 -11.63 5.53
CA PRO A 2 -72.73 -11.87 6.89
C PRO A 2 -71.39 -11.18 7.15
N THR A 3 -71.27 -10.64 8.37
CA THR A 3 -70.03 -10.25 9.02
C THR A 3 -69.17 -11.50 9.20
N SER A 4 -68.07 -11.62 8.46
CA SER A 4 -67.00 -12.53 8.82
C SER A 4 -66.29 -11.93 10.04
N GLU A 5 -66.84 -12.23 11.22
CA GLU A 5 -66.09 -12.16 12.47
C GLU A 5 -64.82 -12.98 12.25
N GLU A 6 -63.70 -12.27 12.10
CA GLU A 6 -62.38 -12.88 12.20
C GLU A 6 -62.34 -13.60 13.53
N ASN A 7 -62.24 -14.93 13.50
CA ASN A 7 -61.98 -15.78 14.66
C ASN A 7 -60.79 -15.19 15.44
N GLN A 8 -61.07 -14.36 16.44
CA GLN A 8 -60.13 -14.09 17.50
C GLN A 8 -59.89 -15.44 18.15
N PRO A 9 -58.65 -15.97 18.15
CA PRO A 9 -58.42 -17.30 18.70
C PRO A 9 -58.73 -17.23 20.19
N GLU A 10 -59.82 -17.89 20.59
CA GLU A 10 -60.29 -17.95 21.96
C GLU A 10 -59.19 -18.54 22.85
N ILE A 11 -58.96 -17.87 23.97
CA ILE A 11 -57.93 -18.25 24.92
C ILE A 11 -58.47 -19.45 25.69
N ILE A 12 -57.97 -20.65 25.38
CA ILE A 12 -58.23 -21.83 26.19
C ILE A 12 -57.33 -21.73 27.43
N PHE A 13 -57.83 -21.06 28.47
CA PHE A 13 -57.24 -21.14 29.81
C PHE A 13 -57.54 -22.52 30.37
N THR A 14 -56.49 -23.27 30.72
CA THR A 14 -56.63 -24.54 31.44
C THR A 14 -56.65 -24.27 32.94
N ASP A 15 -57.30 -25.10 33.75
CA ASP A 15 -57.36 -24.93 35.22
C ASP A 15 -55.96 -24.80 35.88
N GLU A 16 -54.92 -25.33 35.23
CA GLU A 16 -53.51 -25.20 35.61
C GLU A 16 -52.95 -23.76 35.51
N ASP A 17 -53.66 -22.84 34.85
CA ASP A 17 -53.27 -21.43 34.66
C ASP A 17 -53.81 -20.50 35.75
N LEU A 18 -54.85 -20.93 36.47
CA LEU A 18 -55.53 -20.14 37.52
C LEU A 18 -54.57 -19.60 38.58
N PRO A 19 -53.62 -20.39 39.14
CA PRO A 19 -52.70 -19.89 40.16
C PRO A 19 -51.81 -18.76 39.65
N TYR A 20 -51.39 -18.84 38.38
CA TYR A 20 -50.52 -17.82 37.77
C TYR A 20 -51.29 -16.56 37.39
N GLU A 21 -52.55 -16.69 36.94
CA GLU A 21 -53.43 -15.56 36.67
C GLU A 21 -53.76 -14.78 37.95
N GLU A 22 -54.01 -15.48 39.07
CA GLU A 22 -54.18 -14.82 40.38
C GLU A 22 -52.91 -14.10 40.85
N GLU A 23 -51.73 -14.69 40.65
CA GLU A 23 -50.45 -14.05 40.99
C GLU A 23 -50.21 -12.78 40.16
N ILE A 24 -50.61 -12.79 38.89
CA ILE A 24 -50.50 -11.64 37.98
C ILE A 24 -51.49 -10.54 38.36
N LEU A 25 -52.74 -10.88 38.68
CA LEU A 25 -53.74 -9.91 39.14
C LEU A 25 -53.32 -9.24 40.45
N ARG A 26 -52.70 -10.00 41.37
CA ARG A 26 -52.19 -9.46 42.63
C ARG A 26 -50.96 -8.58 42.44
N ASN A 27 -50.09 -8.91 41.48
CA ASN A 27 -48.85 -8.17 41.23
C ASN A 27 -48.61 -7.88 39.72
N PRO A 28 -49.39 -6.98 39.09
CA PRO A 28 -49.32 -6.73 37.65
C PRO A 28 -47.97 -6.16 37.19
N TYR A 29 -47.29 -5.40 38.04
CA TYR A 29 -46.03 -4.72 37.69
C TYR A 29 -44.77 -5.56 37.96
N SER A 30 -44.90 -6.81 38.39
CA SER A 30 -43.76 -7.67 38.68
C SER A 30 -43.35 -8.53 37.48
N VAL A 31 -42.20 -8.20 36.88
CA VAL A 31 -41.60 -8.98 35.78
C VAL A 31 -41.39 -10.46 36.16
N LYS A 32 -41.15 -10.77 37.44
CA LYS A 32 -40.87 -12.14 37.90
C LYS A 32 -42.09 -13.06 37.77
N HIS A 33 -43.28 -12.57 38.14
CA HIS A 33 -44.51 -13.37 38.07
C HIS A 33 -44.91 -13.62 36.61
N TRP A 34 -44.80 -12.59 35.75
CA TRP A 34 -44.99 -12.75 34.31
C TRP A 34 -44.04 -13.78 33.68
N LEU A 35 -42.76 -13.76 34.04
CA LEU A 35 -41.79 -14.73 33.52
C LEU A 35 -42.07 -16.16 33.98
N ARG A 36 -42.55 -16.36 35.22
CA ARG A 36 -42.94 -17.69 35.71
C ARG A 36 -44.12 -18.26 34.92
N TYR A 37 -45.12 -17.42 34.65
CA TYR A 37 -46.28 -17.83 33.85
C TYR A 37 -45.89 -18.19 32.40
N ILE A 38 -44.96 -17.42 31.83
CA ILE A 38 -44.40 -17.70 30.50
C ILE A 38 -43.59 -19.01 30.48
N ASP A 39 -42.79 -19.28 31.52
CA ASP A 39 -42.01 -20.52 31.63
C ASP A 39 -42.92 -21.74 31.78
N HIS A 40 -44.04 -21.62 32.51
CA HIS A 40 -45.07 -22.66 32.60
C HIS A 40 -45.67 -22.98 31.22
N LYS A 41 -46.03 -21.95 30.43
CA LYS A 41 -46.61 -22.11 29.09
C LYS A 41 -45.60 -22.29 27.97
N LYS A 42 -44.31 -22.48 28.25
CA LYS A 42 -43.25 -22.54 27.22
C LYS A 42 -43.42 -23.66 26.19
N ASN A 43 -44.07 -24.76 26.57
CA ASN A 43 -44.37 -25.91 25.70
C ASN A 43 -45.74 -25.83 25.02
N ALA A 44 -46.55 -24.81 25.33
CA ALA A 44 -47.89 -24.66 24.78
C ALA A 44 -47.88 -24.13 23.34
N GLN A 45 -49.07 -24.01 22.74
CA GLN A 45 -49.23 -23.46 21.40
C GLN A 45 -48.57 -22.08 21.28
N LYS A 46 -47.88 -21.85 20.15
CA LYS A 46 -47.09 -20.63 19.89
C LYS A 46 -47.91 -19.33 20.08
N TYR A 47 -49.20 -19.37 19.74
CA TYR A 47 -50.12 -18.24 19.87
C TYR A 47 -50.43 -17.89 21.33
N ALA A 48 -50.69 -18.88 22.19
CA ALA A 48 -50.98 -18.67 23.62
C ALA A 48 -49.81 -17.99 24.34
N VAL A 49 -48.58 -18.44 24.09
CA VAL A 49 -47.36 -17.82 24.65
C VAL A 49 -47.25 -16.35 24.22
N ASN A 50 -47.58 -16.04 22.95
CA ASN A 50 -47.50 -14.69 22.43
C ASN A 50 -48.50 -13.74 23.10
N ILE A 51 -49.74 -14.18 23.36
CA ILE A 51 -50.74 -13.38 24.07
C ILE A 51 -50.26 -13.03 25.48
N ILE A 52 -49.67 -13.98 26.20
CA ILE A 52 -49.18 -13.75 27.56
C ILE A 52 -48.10 -12.67 27.56
N TYR A 53 -47.17 -12.72 26.58
CA TYR A 53 -46.20 -11.64 26.40
C TYR A 53 -46.84 -10.30 26.05
N GLU A 54 -47.84 -10.27 25.16
CA GLU A 54 -48.56 -9.02 24.83
C GLU A 54 -49.28 -8.43 26.05
N ARG A 55 -49.88 -9.27 26.90
CA ARG A 55 -50.48 -8.84 28.17
C ARG A 55 -49.43 -8.27 29.12
N ALA A 56 -48.31 -8.98 29.30
CA ALA A 56 -47.21 -8.51 30.15
C ALA A 56 -46.62 -7.17 29.66
N LEU A 57 -46.52 -6.97 28.34
CA LEU A 57 -45.97 -5.76 27.74
C LEU A 57 -46.95 -4.57 27.75
N LYS A 58 -48.27 -4.80 27.85
CA LYS A 58 -49.25 -3.73 28.09
C LYS A 58 -49.07 -3.13 29.49
N GLU A 59 -48.87 -3.98 30.50
CA GLU A 59 -48.65 -3.54 31.89
C GLU A 59 -47.23 -2.99 32.12
N LEU A 60 -46.22 -3.56 31.45
CA LEU A 60 -44.81 -3.19 31.60
C LEU A 60 -44.11 -2.89 30.26
N PRO A 61 -44.43 -1.76 29.59
CA PRO A 61 -43.86 -1.43 28.28
C PRO A 61 -42.34 -1.17 28.30
N GLY A 62 -41.77 -0.78 29.44
CA GLY A 62 -40.34 -0.45 29.58
C GLY A 62 -39.43 -1.63 29.97
N SER A 63 -39.97 -2.84 30.15
CA SER A 63 -39.17 -3.97 30.62
C SER A 63 -38.31 -4.56 29.49
N TYR A 64 -37.00 -4.29 29.54
CA TYR A 64 -36.02 -4.87 28.60
C TYR A 64 -36.09 -6.40 28.56
N LYS A 65 -36.21 -7.04 29.73
CA LYS A 65 -36.16 -8.50 29.86
C LYS A 65 -37.36 -9.16 29.18
N LEU A 66 -38.56 -8.57 29.32
CA LEU A 66 -39.77 -9.07 28.67
C LEU A 66 -39.70 -8.88 27.15
N TRP A 67 -39.33 -7.68 26.68
CA TRP A 67 -39.16 -7.43 25.24
C TRP A 67 -38.11 -8.34 24.60
N TYR A 68 -36.94 -8.49 25.24
CA TYR A 68 -35.86 -9.32 24.71
C TYR A 68 -36.28 -10.80 24.59
N ASN A 69 -36.90 -11.35 25.63
CA ASN A 69 -37.38 -12.73 25.62
C ASN A 69 -38.52 -12.94 24.63
N TYR A 70 -39.42 -11.96 24.51
CA TYR A 70 -40.53 -11.99 23.56
C TYR A 70 -40.02 -12.04 22.11
N LEU A 71 -39.15 -11.08 21.74
CA LEU A 71 -38.57 -10.99 20.40
C LEU A 71 -37.75 -12.24 20.04
N ARG A 72 -36.99 -12.78 21.00
CA ARG A 72 -36.24 -14.03 20.84
C ARG A 72 -37.17 -15.22 20.58
N THR A 73 -38.27 -15.30 21.31
CA THR A 73 -39.27 -16.37 21.17
C THR A 73 -39.96 -16.27 19.80
N ARG A 74 -40.39 -15.07 19.40
CA ARG A 74 -41.02 -14.80 18.10
C ARG A 74 -40.08 -15.15 16.92
N ARG A 75 -38.79 -14.79 17.00
CA ARG A 75 -37.78 -15.22 16.00
C ARG A 75 -37.64 -16.73 15.91
N ARG A 76 -37.63 -17.44 17.05
CA ARG A 76 -37.55 -18.92 17.07
C ARG A 76 -38.79 -19.55 16.43
N GLN A 77 -39.97 -18.97 16.62
CA GLN A 77 -41.23 -19.49 16.09
C GLN A 77 -41.30 -19.47 14.56
N ILE A 78 -40.64 -18.50 13.92
CA ILE A 78 -40.63 -18.26 12.47
C ILE A 78 -39.43 -18.90 11.77
N LYS A 79 -38.38 -19.26 12.52
CA LYS A 79 -37.20 -19.93 11.98
C LYS A 79 -37.60 -21.19 11.21
N GLY A 80 -37.35 -21.23 9.90
CA GLY A 80 -37.69 -22.33 8.99
C GLY A 80 -38.93 -22.10 8.13
N ARG A 81 -39.64 -20.97 8.28
CA ARG A 81 -40.73 -20.57 7.37
C ARG A 81 -40.22 -19.74 6.19
N CYS A 82 -40.95 -19.76 5.08
CA CYS A 82 -40.68 -18.93 3.91
C CYS A 82 -40.70 -17.44 4.25
N ILE A 83 -39.77 -16.67 3.68
CA ILE A 83 -39.56 -15.24 3.98
C ILE A 83 -40.79 -14.37 3.64
N ILE A 84 -41.66 -14.86 2.76
CA ILE A 84 -42.89 -14.17 2.31
C ILE A 84 -44.06 -14.37 3.30
N ASP A 85 -43.93 -15.27 4.28
CA ASP A 85 -44.98 -15.52 5.29
C ASP A 85 -45.31 -14.21 6.07
N PRO A 86 -46.60 -13.81 6.18
CA PRO A 86 -47.04 -12.69 7.01
C PRO A 86 -46.45 -12.67 8.43
N GLY A 87 -46.11 -13.83 9.00
CA GLY A 87 -45.46 -13.93 10.30
C GLY A 87 -44.14 -13.14 10.41
N TYR A 88 -43.36 -13.01 9.33
CA TYR A 88 -42.16 -12.17 9.34
C TYR A 88 -42.51 -10.68 9.54
N GLU A 89 -43.62 -10.22 8.98
CA GLU A 89 -44.06 -8.83 9.13
C GLU A 89 -44.62 -8.57 10.54
N GLU A 90 -45.32 -9.53 11.14
CA GLU A 90 -45.74 -9.43 12.54
C GLU A 90 -44.55 -9.28 13.50
N VAL A 91 -43.44 -9.95 13.22
CA VAL A 91 -42.22 -9.83 14.05
C VAL A 91 -41.49 -8.55 13.76
N ASN A 92 -41.46 -8.09 12.51
CA ASN A 92 -40.98 -6.74 12.20
C ASN A 92 -41.78 -5.67 12.97
N ASN A 93 -43.11 -5.80 13.04
CA ASN A 93 -43.98 -4.90 13.82
C ASN A 93 -43.71 -5.01 15.33
N ALA A 94 -43.44 -6.21 15.85
CA ALA A 94 -43.05 -6.38 17.25
C ALA A 94 -41.71 -5.68 17.56
N PHE A 95 -40.73 -5.73 16.66
CA PHE A 95 -39.49 -4.98 16.79
C PHE A 95 -39.72 -3.47 16.75
N GLU A 96 -40.54 -2.98 15.82
CA GLU A 96 -40.87 -1.54 15.74
C GLU A 96 -41.54 -1.03 17.02
N ARG A 97 -42.47 -1.81 17.61
CA ARG A 97 -43.07 -1.47 18.92
C ARG A 97 -42.07 -1.48 20.05
N ALA A 98 -41.19 -2.48 20.09
CA ALA A 98 -40.14 -2.56 21.12
C ALA A 98 -39.23 -1.33 21.09
N LEU A 99 -38.91 -0.84 19.88
CA LEU A 99 -38.05 0.32 19.68
C LEU A 99 -38.69 1.64 20.10
N VAL A 100 -40.03 1.74 20.17
CA VAL A 100 -40.69 2.94 20.72
C VAL A 100 -40.27 3.17 22.18
N PHE A 101 -40.21 2.12 22.98
CA PHE A 101 -39.86 2.21 24.41
C PHE A 101 -38.35 2.04 24.65
N MET A 102 -37.66 1.19 23.89
CA MET A 102 -36.29 0.73 24.17
C MET A 102 -35.25 1.20 23.13
N HIS A 103 -35.45 2.34 22.47
CA HIS A 103 -34.58 2.84 21.39
C HIS A 103 -33.09 3.02 21.79
N LYS A 104 -32.76 3.16 23.08
CA LYS A 104 -31.38 3.32 23.56
C LYS A 104 -30.61 2.00 23.73
N MET A 105 -31.25 0.84 23.56
CA MET A 105 -30.65 -0.46 23.84
C MET A 105 -30.03 -1.08 22.58
N PRO A 106 -28.68 -1.22 22.48
CA PRO A 106 -28.03 -1.69 21.25
C PRO A 106 -28.39 -3.12 20.85
N ARG A 107 -28.69 -3.99 21.84
CA ARG A 107 -28.94 -5.42 21.56
C ARG A 107 -30.18 -5.65 20.70
N ILE A 108 -31.25 -4.90 20.98
CA ILE A 108 -32.51 -4.99 20.21
C ILE A 108 -32.27 -4.53 18.77
N TRP A 109 -31.50 -3.45 18.58
CA TRP A 109 -31.11 -3.00 17.24
C TRP A 109 -30.28 -4.03 16.49
N MET A 110 -29.26 -4.63 17.12
CA MET A 110 -28.45 -5.68 16.49
C MET A 110 -29.32 -6.87 16.06
N ASP A 111 -30.19 -7.34 16.95
CA ASP A 111 -31.08 -8.46 16.67
C ASP A 111 -32.08 -8.13 15.55
N TYR A 112 -32.59 -6.90 15.49
CA TYR A 112 -33.49 -6.44 14.44
C TYR A 112 -32.77 -6.30 13.08
N CYS A 113 -31.60 -5.67 13.06
CA CYS A 113 -30.79 -5.51 11.86
C CYS A 113 -30.38 -6.87 11.26
N SER A 114 -29.95 -7.81 12.09
CA SER A 114 -29.61 -9.17 11.62
C SER A 114 -30.85 -9.89 11.07
N PHE A 115 -32.00 -9.79 11.75
CA PHE A 115 -33.25 -10.41 11.28
C PHE A 115 -33.74 -9.83 9.95
N LEU A 116 -33.58 -8.52 9.72
CA LEU A 116 -33.90 -7.90 8.43
C LEU A 116 -32.88 -8.21 7.33
N THR A 117 -31.62 -8.42 7.71
CA THR A 117 -30.58 -8.87 6.77
C THR A 117 -30.91 -10.27 6.25
N ASP A 118 -31.37 -11.18 7.12
CA ASP A 118 -31.82 -12.52 6.73
C ASP A 118 -33.06 -12.50 5.80
N GLN A 119 -33.88 -11.44 5.86
CA GLN A 119 -35.04 -11.25 4.97
C GLN A 119 -34.68 -10.67 3.60
N CYS A 120 -33.42 -10.25 3.37
CA CYS A 120 -32.96 -9.61 2.13
C CYS A 120 -33.74 -8.34 1.71
N LYS A 121 -34.44 -7.66 2.63
CA LYS A 121 -35.20 -6.42 2.35
C LYS A 121 -34.28 -5.19 2.36
N ILE A 122 -33.44 -5.04 1.33
CA ILE A 122 -32.30 -4.10 1.27
C ILE A 122 -32.63 -2.66 1.73
N THR A 123 -33.67 -2.05 1.16
CA THR A 123 -34.02 -0.64 1.45
C THR A 123 -34.50 -0.43 2.88
N ARG A 124 -35.28 -1.38 3.41
CA ARG A 124 -35.76 -1.37 4.79
C ARG A 124 -34.61 -1.59 5.75
N THR A 125 -33.76 -2.59 5.51
CA THR A 125 -32.58 -2.89 6.32
C THR A 125 -31.66 -1.67 6.41
N ARG A 126 -31.40 -0.98 5.28
CA ARG A 126 -30.61 0.26 5.26
C ARG A 126 -31.22 1.36 6.14
N LYS A 127 -32.51 1.64 5.99
CA LYS A 127 -33.21 2.67 6.78
C LYS A 127 -33.15 2.35 8.28
N VAL A 128 -33.23 1.07 8.64
CA VAL A 128 -33.14 0.61 10.03
C VAL A 128 -31.72 0.77 10.58
N PHE A 129 -30.68 0.42 9.83
CA PHE A 129 -29.29 0.71 10.22
C PHE A 129 -29.04 2.22 10.42
N ASP A 130 -29.54 3.06 9.51
CA ASP A 130 -29.46 4.53 9.64
C ASP A 130 -30.24 5.07 10.86
N ARG A 131 -31.34 4.41 11.24
CA ARG A 131 -32.12 4.77 12.43
C ARG A 131 -31.44 4.31 13.71
N ALA A 132 -30.82 3.12 13.71
CA ALA A 132 -30.03 2.60 14.82
C ALA A 132 -28.86 3.53 15.16
N LEU A 133 -28.11 4.00 14.14
CA LEU A 133 -26.98 4.91 14.33
C LEU A 133 -27.41 6.31 14.81
N ARG A 134 -28.64 6.75 14.49
CA ARG A 134 -29.21 8.00 15.04
C ARG A 134 -29.71 7.86 16.47
N ALA A 135 -30.27 6.69 16.81
CA ALA A 135 -30.86 6.45 18.12
C ALA A 135 -29.83 6.11 19.21
N LEU A 136 -28.71 5.48 18.83
CA LEU A 136 -27.66 5.04 19.74
C LEU A 136 -26.55 6.07 19.91
N PRO A 137 -25.98 6.23 21.13
CA PRO A 137 -24.79 7.05 21.35
C PRO A 137 -23.57 6.56 20.54
N ILE A 138 -22.67 7.47 20.22
CA ILE A 138 -21.44 7.21 19.46
C ILE A 138 -20.58 6.09 20.05
N THR A 139 -20.56 5.97 21.39
CA THR A 139 -19.82 4.93 22.11
C THR A 139 -20.28 3.51 21.76
N GLN A 140 -21.50 3.33 21.26
CA GLN A 140 -22.07 2.03 20.90
C GLN A 140 -22.03 1.74 19.40
N HIS A 141 -21.57 2.70 18.58
CA HIS A 141 -21.53 2.56 17.12
C HIS A 141 -20.61 1.42 16.66
N HIS A 142 -19.53 1.12 17.41
CA HIS A 142 -18.63 -0.01 17.15
C HIS A 142 -19.34 -1.37 17.07
N ARG A 143 -20.53 -1.52 17.68
CA ARG A 143 -21.32 -2.77 17.63
C ARG A 143 -22.19 -2.89 16.38
N ILE A 144 -22.61 -1.76 15.82
CA ILE A 144 -23.53 -1.71 14.68
C ILE A 144 -22.75 -1.70 13.35
N TRP A 145 -21.61 -1.02 13.31
CA TRP A 145 -20.81 -0.89 12.09
C TRP A 145 -20.39 -2.22 11.46
N PRO A 146 -19.85 -3.23 12.20
CA PRO A 146 -19.49 -4.52 11.61
C PRO A 146 -20.67 -5.25 10.96
N LEU A 147 -21.87 -5.16 11.58
CA LEU A 147 -23.09 -5.73 11.01
C LEU A 147 -23.53 -4.98 9.76
N TYR A 148 -23.36 -3.65 9.73
CA TYR A 148 -23.72 -2.85 8.58
C TYR A 148 -22.76 -3.06 7.40
N LEU A 149 -21.45 -3.14 7.66
CA LEU A 149 -20.41 -3.40 6.66
C LEU A 149 -20.56 -4.79 6.05
N SER A 150 -20.78 -5.82 6.89
CA SER A 150 -21.04 -7.19 6.40
C SER A 150 -22.32 -7.28 5.56
N PHE A 151 -23.38 -6.54 5.92
CA PHE A 151 -24.58 -6.43 5.09
C PHE A 151 -24.27 -5.82 3.71
N MET A 152 -23.45 -4.77 3.65
CA MET A 152 -23.09 -4.14 2.39
C MET A 152 -22.14 -4.99 1.54
N LYS A 153 -21.20 -5.72 2.14
CA LYS A 153 -20.35 -6.68 1.42
C LYS A 153 -21.17 -7.81 0.78
N LYS A 154 -22.30 -8.21 1.40
CA LYS A 154 -23.21 -9.23 0.86
C LYS A 154 -24.06 -8.77 -0.33
N HIS A 155 -24.34 -7.47 -0.45
CA HIS A 155 -25.20 -6.93 -1.50
C HIS A 155 -24.42 -6.00 -2.44
N ASN A 156 -24.42 -6.29 -3.74
CA ASN A 156 -23.64 -5.53 -4.72
C ASN A 156 -24.29 -4.17 -5.09
N ILE A 157 -24.34 -3.23 -4.15
CA ILE A 157 -24.83 -1.85 -4.37
C ILE A 157 -23.69 -0.85 -4.05
N PRO A 158 -22.82 -0.56 -5.03
CA PRO A 158 -21.56 0.13 -4.78
C PRO A 158 -21.74 1.58 -4.30
N GLU A 159 -22.68 2.34 -4.87
CA GLU A 159 -22.88 3.76 -4.50
C GLU A 159 -23.34 3.94 -3.05
N THR A 160 -24.24 3.05 -2.60
CA THR A 160 -24.75 3.10 -1.23
C THR A 160 -23.65 2.70 -0.26
N ALA A 161 -22.89 1.67 -0.60
CA ALA A 161 -21.79 1.23 0.24
C ALA A 161 -20.72 2.31 0.38
N VAL A 162 -20.28 2.93 -0.71
CA VAL A 162 -19.35 4.07 -0.70
C VAL A 162 -19.83 5.19 0.22
N ARG A 163 -21.11 5.58 0.16
CA ARG A 163 -21.67 6.61 1.05
C ARG A 163 -21.60 6.22 2.53
N VAL A 164 -21.88 4.95 2.83
CA VAL A 164 -21.87 4.44 4.20
C VAL A 164 -20.45 4.33 4.73
N PHE A 165 -19.50 3.83 3.93
CA PHE A 165 -18.09 3.81 4.27
C PHE A 165 -17.53 5.23 4.48
N ARG A 166 -17.88 6.21 3.64
CA ARG A 166 -17.52 7.63 3.87
C ARG A 166 -18.05 8.15 5.21
N ARG A 167 -19.23 7.71 5.65
CA ARG A 167 -19.76 8.06 6.98
C ARG A 167 -18.99 7.35 8.09
N TYR A 168 -18.66 6.08 7.89
CA TYR A 168 -17.88 5.28 8.85
C TYR A 168 -16.50 5.89 9.12
N LEU A 169 -15.79 6.31 8.06
CA LEU A 169 -14.46 6.90 8.18
C LEU A 169 -14.42 8.23 8.91
N LYS A 170 -15.54 8.97 8.99
CA LYS A 170 -15.62 10.18 9.83
C LYS A 170 -15.54 9.86 11.33
N LEU A 171 -15.90 8.64 11.72
CA LEU A 171 -15.93 8.21 13.12
C LEU A 171 -14.71 7.36 13.48
N CYS A 172 -14.31 6.47 12.58
CA CYS A 172 -13.19 5.55 12.77
C CYS A 172 -12.21 5.71 11.60
N PRO A 173 -11.28 6.68 11.67
CA PRO A 173 -10.28 6.87 10.63
C PRO A 173 -9.32 5.67 10.53
N GLU A 174 -9.12 4.93 11.62
CA GLU A 174 -8.24 3.74 11.71
C GLU A 174 -8.64 2.62 10.72
N ASN A 175 -9.93 2.50 10.40
CA ASN A 175 -10.45 1.41 9.56
C ASN A 175 -10.51 1.81 8.07
N ALA A 176 -9.66 2.75 7.66
CA ALA A 176 -9.57 3.22 6.28
C ALA A 176 -9.06 2.15 5.31
N GLU A 177 -8.26 1.21 5.80
CA GLU A 177 -7.76 0.08 4.98
C GLU A 177 -8.90 -0.84 4.51
N GLU A 178 -9.87 -1.17 5.36
CA GLU A 178 -11.03 -1.98 4.98
C GLU A 178 -11.86 -1.30 3.88
N TYR A 179 -11.91 0.05 3.88
CA TYR A 179 -12.56 0.79 2.82
C TYR A 179 -11.78 0.75 1.50
N VAL A 180 -10.45 0.87 1.57
CA VAL A 180 -9.58 0.76 0.38
C VAL A 180 -9.73 -0.62 -0.24
N GLU A 181 -9.68 -1.70 0.55
CA GLU A 181 -9.85 -3.07 0.06
C GLU A 181 -11.23 -3.26 -0.60
N TYR A 182 -12.28 -2.71 0.01
CA TYR A 182 -13.62 -2.73 -0.56
C TYR A 182 -13.68 -1.98 -1.91
N LEU A 183 -13.05 -0.81 -2.01
CA LEU A 183 -12.99 -0.06 -3.28
C LEU A 183 -12.23 -0.82 -4.36
N LYS A 184 -11.14 -1.52 -4.01
CA LYS A 184 -10.43 -2.41 -4.93
C LYS A 184 -11.34 -3.54 -5.44
N SER A 185 -12.16 -4.14 -4.57
CA SER A 185 -13.10 -5.20 -5.00
C SER A 185 -14.19 -4.71 -5.97
N ILE A 186 -14.52 -3.42 -5.97
CA ILE A 186 -15.51 -2.81 -6.88
C ILE A 186 -14.82 -2.21 -8.12
N ASN A 187 -13.49 -2.31 -8.22
CA ASN A 187 -12.71 -1.68 -9.28
C ASN A 187 -12.87 -0.14 -9.36
N ARG A 188 -13.14 0.53 -8.22
CA ARG A 188 -13.16 2.01 -8.13
C ARG A 188 -11.81 2.52 -7.66
N LEU A 189 -10.82 2.36 -8.52
CA LEU A 189 -9.40 2.53 -8.22
C LEU A 189 -9.03 4.01 -7.97
N ASP A 190 -9.61 4.95 -8.72
CA ASP A 190 -9.49 6.40 -8.48
C ASP A 190 -9.77 6.78 -7.02
N GLU A 191 -10.91 6.35 -6.48
CA GLU A 191 -11.28 6.68 -5.10
C GLU A 191 -10.41 5.95 -4.09
N ALA A 192 -9.97 4.73 -4.40
CA ALA A 192 -9.06 3.97 -3.55
C ALA A 192 -7.71 4.68 -3.43
N ALA A 193 -7.16 5.15 -4.56
CA ALA A 193 -5.90 5.88 -4.61
C ALA A 193 -5.98 7.20 -3.83
N VAL A 194 -7.07 7.96 -3.96
CA VAL A 194 -7.25 9.23 -3.22
C VAL A 194 -7.33 8.99 -1.71
N GLN A 195 -7.98 7.92 -1.27
CA GLN A 195 -8.03 7.58 0.15
C GLN A 195 -6.69 7.09 0.67
N LEU A 196 -6.01 6.21 -0.06
CA LEU A 196 -4.65 5.76 0.26
C LEU A 196 -3.68 6.94 0.35
N ALA A 197 -3.72 7.89 -0.59
CA ALA A 197 -2.90 9.10 -0.54
C ALA A 197 -3.16 9.95 0.71
N LYS A 198 -4.43 10.06 1.15
CA LYS A 198 -4.77 10.75 2.40
C LYS A 198 -4.25 10.02 3.63
N ILE A 199 -4.36 8.70 3.65
CA ILE A 199 -3.85 7.85 4.74
C ILE A 199 -2.33 8.02 4.86
N VAL A 200 -1.65 7.91 3.72
CA VAL A 200 -0.19 8.01 3.60
C VAL A 200 0.36 9.39 3.99
N ASN A 201 -0.36 10.47 3.68
CA ASN A 201 0.05 11.82 4.05
C ASN A 201 -0.14 12.11 5.55
N ASN A 202 -0.98 11.35 6.24
CA ASN A 202 -1.21 11.51 7.68
C ASN A 202 -0.14 10.77 8.48
N GLU A 203 0.80 11.50 9.08
CA GLU A 203 1.88 10.93 9.90
C GLU A 203 1.38 10.20 11.16
N ASN A 204 0.22 10.60 11.67
CA ASN A 204 -0.39 10.02 12.88
C ASN A 204 -1.26 8.79 12.61
N PHE A 205 -1.36 8.35 11.34
CA PHE A 205 -2.14 7.17 11.03
C PHE A 205 -1.41 5.90 11.50
N VAL A 206 -2.09 5.10 12.33
CA VAL A 206 -1.63 3.79 12.75
C VAL A 206 -2.55 2.75 12.12
N SER A 207 -1.97 1.90 11.28
CA SER A 207 -2.67 0.77 10.67
C SER A 207 -3.21 -0.19 11.72
N GLN A 208 -4.49 -0.54 11.63
CA GLN A 208 -5.08 -1.59 12.45
C GLN A 208 -4.44 -2.96 12.15
N ASP A 209 -4.04 -3.17 10.88
CA ASP A 209 -3.38 -4.40 10.41
C ASP A 209 -1.87 -4.42 10.72
N GLY A 210 -1.33 -3.40 11.39
CA GLY A 210 0.09 -3.31 11.74
C GLY A 210 1.03 -3.06 10.57
N LYS A 211 0.50 -2.69 9.39
CA LYS A 211 1.31 -2.30 8.24
C LYS A 211 2.13 -1.05 8.55
N SER A 212 3.35 -1.01 8.02
CA SER A 212 4.18 0.19 8.11
C SER A 212 3.71 1.26 7.11
N ASN A 213 3.98 2.53 7.42
CA ASN A 213 3.69 3.63 6.49
C ASN A 213 4.37 3.44 5.13
N HIS A 214 5.54 2.81 5.10
CA HIS A 214 6.25 2.44 3.86
C HIS A 214 5.49 1.36 3.07
N GLN A 215 4.91 0.36 3.73
CA GLN A 215 4.13 -0.69 3.07
C GLN A 215 2.85 -0.14 2.45
N LEU A 216 2.15 0.78 3.14
CA LEU A 216 1.01 1.51 2.58
C LEU A 216 1.42 2.39 1.38
N TRP A 217 2.63 2.96 1.44
CA TRP A 217 3.22 3.71 0.35
C TRP A 217 3.46 2.84 -0.89
N ASN A 218 4.03 1.65 -0.71
CA ASN A 218 4.21 0.69 -1.79
C ASN A 218 2.87 0.22 -2.36
N GLU A 219 1.88 -0.05 -1.50
CA GLU A 219 0.54 -0.44 -1.92
C GLU A 219 -0.15 0.66 -2.77
N LEU A 220 0.08 1.93 -2.43
CA LEU A 220 -0.37 3.07 -3.22
C LEU A 220 0.35 3.14 -4.58
N CYS A 221 1.68 3.01 -4.59
CA CYS A 221 2.48 3.02 -5.82
C CYS A 221 2.11 1.87 -6.76
N ASP A 222 1.88 0.67 -6.23
CA ASP A 222 1.49 -0.50 -7.02
C ASP A 222 0.09 -0.33 -7.62
N LEU A 223 -0.85 0.19 -6.84
CA LEU A 223 -2.21 0.43 -7.33
C LEU A 223 -2.22 1.46 -8.45
N ILE A 224 -1.45 2.54 -8.30
CA ILE A 224 -1.35 3.60 -9.31
C ILE A 224 -0.62 3.10 -10.55
N SER A 225 0.52 2.43 -10.36
CA SER A 225 1.37 1.98 -11.47
C SER A 225 0.69 0.91 -12.32
N GLN A 226 -0.11 0.02 -11.73
CA GLN A 226 -0.80 -1.03 -12.49
C GLN A 226 -1.97 -0.51 -13.32
N ASN A 227 -2.60 0.60 -12.93
CA ASN A 227 -3.84 1.07 -13.54
C ASN A 227 -3.82 2.58 -13.94
N PRO A 228 -2.94 3.00 -14.87
CA PRO A 228 -2.85 4.41 -15.26
C PRO A 228 -4.14 5.00 -15.83
N ASP A 229 -4.90 4.22 -16.60
CA ASP A 229 -6.15 4.66 -17.23
C ASP A 229 -7.29 4.90 -16.25
N SER A 230 -7.16 4.41 -15.02
CA SER A 230 -8.23 4.47 -14.01
C SER A 230 -7.95 5.45 -12.87
N VAL A 231 -6.78 6.10 -12.89
CA VAL A 231 -6.34 7.06 -11.87
C VAL A 231 -6.10 8.41 -12.52
N HIS A 232 -7.14 9.23 -12.59
CA HIS A 232 -7.07 10.58 -13.19
C HIS A 232 -7.01 11.68 -12.14
N SER A 233 -7.47 11.39 -10.92
CA SER A 233 -7.67 12.42 -9.88
C SER A 233 -6.39 12.84 -9.16
N LEU A 234 -5.27 12.17 -9.40
CA LEU A 234 -4.01 12.35 -8.68
C LEU A 234 -2.87 12.63 -9.65
N ASN A 235 -2.00 13.57 -9.29
CA ASN A 235 -0.73 13.75 -9.99
C ASN A 235 0.26 12.69 -9.49
N VAL A 236 0.35 11.60 -10.25
CA VAL A 236 1.15 10.41 -9.92
C VAL A 236 2.63 10.75 -9.75
N ASP A 237 3.17 11.60 -10.63
CA ASP A 237 4.57 12.01 -10.61
C ASP A 237 4.92 12.75 -9.32
N ALA A 238 4.10 13.75 -8.95
CA ALA A 238 4.29 14.53 -7.73
C ALA A 238 4.19 13.67 -6.46
N ILE A 239 3.28 12.68 -6.47
CA ILE A 239 3.13 11.75 -5.35
C ILE A 239 4.40 10.92 -5.24
N ILE A 240 4.74 10.12 -6.26
CA ILE A 240 5.86 9.17 -6.17
C ILE A 240 7.18 9.89 -5.91
N ARG A 241 7.42 11.07 -6.51
CA ARG A 241 8.58 11.92 -6.18
C ARG A 241 8.56 12.44 -4.74
N GLY A 242 7.39 12.70 -4.18
CA GLY A 242 7.23 12.96 -2.74
C GLY A 242 7.63 11.76 -1.87
N GLY A 243 7.29 10.54 -2.31
CA GLY A 243 7.72 9.28 -1.67
C GLY A 243 9.23 9.10 -1.70
N LEU A 244 9.86 9.31 -2.86
CA LEU A 244 11.31 9.23 -3.05
C LEU A 244 12.08 10.22 -2.17
N ARG A 245 11.49 11.37 -1.82
CA ARG A 245 12.10 12.34 -0.88
C ARG A 245 11.95 11.94 0.58
N ARG A 246 10.88 11.22 0.92
CA ARG A 246 10.53 10.89 2.31
C ARG A 246 11.17 9.59 2.78
N TYR A 247 11.33 8.63 1.88
CA TYR A 247 11.95 7.33 2.18
C TYR A 247 13.27 7.23 1.42
N THR A 248 14.36 7.17 2.17
CA THR A 248 15.72 6.96 1.61
C THR A 248 16.02 5.48 1.40
N ASP A 249 15.21 4.59 1.98
CA ASP A 249 15.39 3.15 1.95
C ASP A 249 14.47 2.53 0.88
N GLN A 250 15.00 1.63 0.05
CA GLN A 250 14.27 0.90 -1.01
C GLN A 250 13.74 1.78 -2.16
N LEU A 251 14.57 2.72 -2.62
CA LEU A 251 14.26 3.58 -3.76
C LEU A 251 14.01 2.77 -5.05
N GLY A 252 14.60 1.58 -5.19
CA GLY A 252 14.49 0.74 -6.38
C GLY A 252 13.06 0.39 -6.75
N HIS A 253 12.26 -0.01 -5.77
CA HIS A 253 10.86 -0.36 -5.99
C HIS A 253 10.04 0.85 -6.45
N LEU A 254 10.20 2.01 -5.79
CA LEU A 254 9.45 3.23 -6.10
C LEU A 254 9.76 3.77 -7.50
N TRP A 255 11.04 3.77 -7.90
CA TRP A 255 11.44 4.13 -9.26
C TRP A 255 10.86 3.18 -10.30
N ASN A 256 10.88 1.86 -10.02
CA ASN A 256 10.26 0.88 -10.91
C ASN A 256 8.75 1.07 -11.02
N SER A 257 8.04 1.37 -9.92
CA SER A 257 6.61 1.70 -9.95
C SER A 257 6.34 2.95 -10.79
N LEU A 258 7.17 3.99 -10.66
CA LEU A 258 7.04 5.22 -11.45
C LEU A 258 7.27 4.97 -12.95
N ALA A 259 8.34 4.23 -13.29
CA ALA A 259 8.63 3.89 -14.67
C ALA A 259 7.52 3.02 -15.27
N ASN A 260 7.05 1.99 -14.54
CA ASN A 260 5.94 1.13 -14.95
C ASN A 260 4.65 1.92 -15.24
N TYR A 261 4.37 2.98 -14.48
CA TYR A 261 3.23 3.86 -14.74
C TYR A 261 3.32 4.51 -16.13
N TYR A 262 4.49 5.05 -16.50
CA TYR A 262 4.69 5.68 -17.82
C TYR A 262 4.73 4.66 -18.96
N VAL A 263 5.33 3.49 -18.73
CA VAL A 263 5.32 2.37 -19.70
C VAL A 263 3.89 1.96 -20.03
N ARG A 264 3.03 1.79 -19.02
CA ARG A 264 1.62 1.41 -19.23
C ARG A 264 0.79 2.55 -19.81
N SER A 265 1.14 3.80 -19.53
CA SER A 265 0.52 4.98 -20.15
C SER A 265 0.91 5.17 -21.63
N GLY A 266 1.84 4.35 -22.15
CA GLY A 266 2.33 4.45 -23.54
C GLY A 266 3.38 5.53 -23.78
N LEU A 267 3.86 6.22 -22.74
CA LEU A 267 4.88 7.26 -22.82
C LEU A 267 6.27 6.68 -22.58
N PHE A 268 6.77 5.93 -23.56
CA PHE A 268 8.04 5.19 -23.45
C PHE A 268 9.26 6.08 -23.26
N ASP A 269 9.33 7.23 -23.92
CA ASP A 269 10.48 8.14 -23.77
C ASP A 269 10.58 8.72 -22.37
N ARG A 270 9.44 9.09 -21.76
CA ARG A 270 9.42 9.53 -20.36
C ARG A 270 9.81 8.41 -19.40
N ALA A 271 9.41 7.16 -19.68
CA ALA A 271 9.83 6.02 -18.87
C ALA A 271 11.35 5.84 -18.91
N ARG A 272 11.99 6.03 -20.07
CA ARG A 272 13.46 6.02 -20.22
C ARG A 272 14.12 7.14 -19.44
N ASP A 273 13.61 8.36 -19.57
CA ASP A 273 14.13 9.52 -18.83
C ASP A 273 14.13 9.25 -17.32
N ILE A 274 13.07 8.60 -16.81
CA ILE A 274 12.94 8.22 -15.40
C ILE A 274 13.91 7.12 -15.02
N TYR A 275 14.12 6.12 -15.88
CA TYR A 275 15.13 5.09 -15.63
C TYR A 275 16.55 5.68 -15.58
N GLU A 276 16.89 6.59 -16.49
CA GLU A 276 18.19 7.28 -16.48
C GLU A 276 18.34 8.20 -15.25
N GLU A 277 17.29 8.95 -14.87
CA GLU A 277 17.26 9.74 -13.63
C GLU A 277 17.46 8.84 -12.40
N ALA A 278 16.79 7.69 -12.36
CA ALA A 278 16.90 6.73 -11.27
C ALA A 278 18.33 6.17 -11.16
N ILE A 279 18.94 5.76 -12.27
CA ILE A 279 20.31 5.24 -12.30
C ILE A 279 21.33 6.29 -11.81
N GLN A 280 21.13 7.56 -12.12
CA GLN A 280 22.01 8.64 -11.67
C GLN A 280 21.86 8.96 -10.18
N THR A 281 20.63 8.90 -9.66
CA THR A 281 20.31 9.30 -8.28
C THR A 281 20.54 8.19 -7.25
N VAL A 282 20.47 6.92 -7.66
CA VAL A 282 20.59 5.79 -6.74
C VAL A 282 21.97 5.66 -6.15
N THR A 283 22.00 5.46 -4.84
CA THR A 283 23.21 5.24 -4.03
C THR A 283 23.41 3.76 -3.71
N THR A 284 22.37 2.94 -3.58
CA THR A 284 22.53 1.53 -3.20
C THR A 284 22.74 0.61 -4.41
N VAL A 285 23.65 -0.35 -4.31
CA VAL A 285 23.87 -1.37 -5.36
C VAL A 285 22.61 -2.21 -5.58
N ARG A 286 21.86 -2.51 -4.51
CA ARG A 286 20.61 -3.28 -4.59
C ARG A 286 19.57 -2.54 -5.43
N ASP A 287 19.31 -1.27 -5.12
CA ASP A 287 18.35 -0.47 -5.87
C ASP A 287 18.81 -0.31 -7.32
N PHE A 288 20.12 -0.12 -7.55
CA PHE A 288 20.68 -0.04 -8.90
C PHE A 288 20.42 -1.32 -9.69
N THR A 289 20.68 -2.50 -9.10
CA THR A 289 20.40 -3.78 -9.79
C THR A 289 18.92 -3.94 -10.11
N GLN A 290 18.03 -3.59 -9.19
CA GLN A 290 16.58 -3.69 -9.41
C GLN A 290 16.08 -2.77 -10.53
N ILE A 291 16.61 -1.54 -10.60
CA ILE A 291 16.24 -0.56 -11.63
C ILE A 291 16.88 -0.92 -12.97
N PHE A 292 18.15 -1.30 -12.97
CA PHE A 292 18.88 -1.66 -14.18
C PHE A 292 18.28 -2.90 -14.83
N ASP A 293 17.99 -3.95 -14.06
CA ASP A 293 17.39 -5.17 -14.60
C ASP A 293 15.97 -4.89 -15.14
N ALA A 294 15.19 -4.03 -14.47
CA ALA A 294 13.88 -3.60 -14.98
C ALA A 294 13.99 -2.75 -16.25
N TYR A 295 14.98 -1.86 -16.35
CA TYR A 295 15.22 -1.04 -17.53
C TYR A 295 15.69 -1.90 -18.72
N ALA A 296 16.59 -2.85 -18.48
CA ALA A 296 17.06 -3.79 -19.49
C ALA A 296 15.90 -4.66 -20.02
N GLN A 297 15.06 -5.19 -19.13
CA GLN A 297 13.86 -5.94 -19.51
C GLN A 297 12.88 -5.07 -20.32
N PHE A 298 12.73 -3.80 -19.95
CA PHE A 298 11.87 -2.88 -20.69
C PHE A 298 12.36 -2.64 -22.13
N GLU A 299 13.65 -2.37 -22.32
CA GLU A 299 14.21 -2.19 -23.67
C GLU A 299 14.20 -3.49 -24.47
N GLU A 300 14.48 -4.64 -23.83
CA GLU A 300 14.38 -5.96 -24.48
C GLU A 300 12.95 -6.27 -24.94
N LEU A 301 11.94 -6.00 -24.09
CA LEU A 301 10.53 -6.16 -24.45
C LEU A 301 10.08 -5.19 -25.54
N SER A 302 10.57 -3.96 -25.50
CA SER A 302 10.33 -2.94 -26.53
C SER A 302 10.93 -3.36 -27.88
N LEU A 303 12.14 -3.89 -27.86
CA LEU A 303 12.86 -4.39 -29.03
C LEU A 303 12.17 -5.63 -29.60
N SER A 304 11.96 -6.67 -28.79
CA SER A 304 11.32 -7.92 -29.22
C SER A 304 9.93 -7.70 -29.80
N LYS A 305 9.10 -6.87 -29.16
CA LYS A 305 7.78 -6.52 -29.68
C LYS A 305 7.86 -5.82 -31.04
N ARG A 306 8.82 -4.90 -31.20
CA ARG A 306 9.03 -4.22 -32.48
C ARG A 306 9.53 -5.18 -33.57
N MET A 307 10.44 -6.10 -33.24
CA MET A 307 10.89 -7.17 -34.14
C MET A 307 9.72 -8.04 -34.61
N GLU A 308 8.80 -8.41 -33.71
CA GLU A 308 7.60 -9.17 -34.08
C GLU A 308 6.63 -8.38 -34.98
N GLU A 309 6.47 -7.08 -34.72
CA GLU A 309 5.63 -6.20 -35.56
C GLU A 309 6.19 -6.10 -36.98
N ILE A 310 7.50 -5.91 -37.11
CA ILE A 310 8.20 -5.88 -38.40
C ILE A 310 8.10 -7.23 -39.10
N ALA A 311 8.27 -8.35 -38.38
CA ALA A 311 8.15 -9.68 -38.96
C ALA A 311 6.74 -10.02 -39.48
N LYS A 312 5.69 -9.37 -38.95
CA LYS A 312 4.30 -9.52 -39.41
C LYS A 312 3.98 -8.65 -40.63
N LEU A 313 4.77 -7.61 -40.91
CA LEU A 313 4.59 -6.76 -42.08
C LEU A 313 5.05 -7.50 -43.34
N ALA A 314 4.18 -7.58 -44.35
CA ALA A 314 4.48 -8.27 -45.62
C ALA A 314 5.55 -7.55 -46.47
N SER A 315 5.76 -6.26 -46.20
CA SER A 315 6.79 -5.42 -46.82
C SER A 315 7.33 -4.44 -45.77
N PRO A 316 8.42 -4.76 -45.06
CA PRO A 316 9.07 -3.83 -44.15
C PRO A 316 9.61 -2.62 -44.93
N THR A 317 9.45 -1.42 -44.37
CA THR A 317 10.01 -0.19 -44.95
C THR A 317 11.41 0.08 -44.41
N GLU A 318 12.25 0.80 -45.16
CA GLU A 318 13.58 1.23 -44.68
C GLU A 318 13.48 2.04 -43.37
N GLU A 319 12.37 2.75 -43.13
CA GLU A 319 12.10 3.44 -41.86
C GLU A 319 11.92 2.48 -40.67
N ASP A 320 11.33 1.29 -40.90
CA ASP A 320 11.16 0.27 -39.86
C ASP A 320 12.51 -0.34 -39.46
N ASP A 321 13.39 -0.56 -40.44
CA ASP A 321 14.75 -1.08 -40.22
C ASP A 321 15.61 -0.06 -39.45
N ILE A 322 15.51 1.22 -39.79
CA ILE A 322 16.20 2.31 -39.06
C ILE A 322 15.70 2.41 -37.60
N ASP A 323 14.39 2.29 -37.34
CA ASP A 323 13.85 2.28 -35.97
C ASP A 323 14.37 1.07 -35.17
N LEU A 324 14.47 -0.10 -35.83
CA LEU A 324 15.00 -1.30 -35.19
C LEU A 324 16.49 -1.16 -34.85
N GLU A 325 17.31 -0.69 -35.78
CA GLU A 325 18.74 -0.43 -35.56
C GLU A 325 18.95 0.58 -34.43
N LEU A 326 18.16 1.65 -34.40
CA LEU A 326 18.26 2.67 -33.36
C LEU A 326 17.89 2.11 -31.98
N ARG A 327 16.92 1.19 -31.87
CA ARG A 327 16.60 0.50 -30.61
C ARG A 327 17.69 -0.50 -30.20
N LEU A 328 18.25 -1.24 -31.16
CA LEU A 328 19.38 -2.15 -30.92
C LEU A 328 20.60 -1.40 -30.39
N ALA A 329 21.01 -0.33 -31.07
CA ALA A 329 22.16 0.50 -30.67
C ALA A 329 21.97 1.10 -29.27
N ARG A 330 20.74 1.47 -28.90
CA ARG A 330 20.41 1.95 -27.55
C ARG A 330 20.57 0.84 -26.50
N PHE A 331 20.04 -0.35 -26.77
CA PHE A 331 20.15 -1.48 -25.86
C PHE A 331 21.61 -1.92 -25.67
N GLU A 332 22.39 -1.99 -26.74
CA GLU A 332 23.82 -2.28 -26.69
C GLU A 332 24.57 -1.24 -25.83
N ASN A 333 24.31 0.06 -26.07
CA ASN A 333 24.90 1.13 -25.28
C ASN A 333 24.53 1.02 -23.78
N LEU A 334 23.29 0.66 -23.45
CA LEU A 334 22.88 0.43 -22.06
C LEU A 334 23.66 -0.73 -21.42
N MET A 335 23.82 -1.83 -22.17
CA MET A 335 24.53 -3.02 -21.69
C MET A 335 26.03 -2.78 -21.52
N GLU A 336 26.67 -2.05 -22.43
CA GLU A 336 28.06 -1.63 -22.32
C GLU A 336 28.29 -0.71 -21.11
N ARG A 337 27.35 0.20 -20.86
CA ARG A 337 27.42 1.13 -19.71
C ARG A 337 27.21 0.45 -18.36
N ARG A 338 26.73 -0.80 -18.29
CA ARG A 338 26.39 -1.48 -17.02
C ARG A 338 27.52 -1.42 -15.98
N LEU A 339 28.75 -1.78 -16.39
CA LEU A 339 29.90 -1.82 -15.48
C LEU A 339 30.31 -0.42 -15.02
N LEU A 340 30.27 0.56 -15.93
CA LEU A 340 30.56 1.96 -15.62
C LEU A 340 29.53 2.55 -14.65
N LEU A 341 28.24 2.27 -14.89
CA LEU A 341 27.15 2.72 -14.03
C LEU A 341 27.23 2.08 -12.65
N LEU A 342 27.50 0.77 -12.57
CA LEU A 342 27.70 0.08 -11.29
C LEU A 342 28.88 0.68 -10.51
N ASN A 343 30.01 0.92 -11.19
CA ASN A 343 31.15 1.57 -10.56
C ASN A 343 30.80 2.99 -10.09
N SER A 344 30.02 3.75 -10.85
CA SER A 344 29.55 5.08 -10.42
C SER A 344 28.71 5.02 -9.15
N VAL A 345 27.87 3.99 -8.97
CA VAL A 345 27.08 3.77 -7.74
C VAL A 345 28.00 3.46 -6.56
N LEU A 346 29.00 2.59 -6.75
CA LEU A 346 29.98 2.24 -5.71
C LEU A 346 30.80 3.47 -5.26
N LEU A 347 31.18 4.31 -6.22
CA LEU A 347 31.87 5.58 -5.93
C LEU A 347 30.95 6.60 -5.24
N ARG A 348 29.64 6.60 -5.51
CA ARG A 348 28.68 7.42 -4.74
C ARG A 348 28.51 6.94 -3.30
N GLN A 349 28.60 5.64 -3.04
CA GLN A 349 28.57 5.11 -1.68
C GLN A 349 29.82 5.50 -0.90
N ASN A 350 30.98 5.27 -1.51
CA ASN A 350 32.29 5.49 -0.89
C ASN A 350 33.23 6.17 -1.88
N PRO A 351 33.22 7.51 -1.97
CA PRO A 351 34.10 8.26 -2.87
C PRO A 351 35.59 8.03 -2.58
N HIS A 352 35.93 7.69 -1.34
CA HIS A 352 37.30 7.50 -0.89
C HIS A 352 37.86 6.08 -1.13
N ASN A 353 37.13 5.22 -1.84
CA ASN A 353 37.60 3.87 -2.16
C ASN A 353 38.51 3.88 -3.40
N VAL A 354 39.81 3.75 -3.18
CA VAL A 354 40.83 3.82 -4.24
C VAL A 354 40.74 2.65 -5.21
N GLN A 355 40.33 1.47 -4.76
CA GLN A 355 40.24 0.29 -5.64
C GLN A 355 39.13 0.44 -6.70
N GLU A 356 38.04 1.13 -6.36
CA GLU A 356 36.95 1.36 -7.31
C GLU A 356 37.32 2.41 -8.35
N TRP A 357 38.12 3.42 -8.00
CA TRP A 357 38.68 4.35 -8.98
C TRP A 357 39.60 3.65 -9.98
N HIS A 358 40.45 2.73 -9.52
CA HIS A 358 41.29 1.91 -10.41
C HIS A 358 40.48 1.02 -11.34
N LYS A 359 39.40 0.40 -10.83
CA LYS A 359 38.47 -0.36 -11.68
C LYS A 359 37.82 0.54 -12.73
N ARG A 360 37.47 1.79 -12.37
CA ARG A 360 36.91 2.76 -13.31
C ARG A 360 37.88 3.05 -14.46
N VAL A 361 39.15 3.25 -14.16
CA VAL A 361 40.18 3.51 -15.18
C VAL A 361 40.31 2.34 -16.15
N LYS A 362 40.34 1.11 -15.64
CA LYS A 362 40.36 -0.11 -16.48
C LYS A 362 39.14 -0.20 -17.40
N LEU A 363 37.98 0.27 -16.95
CA LEU A 363 36.77 0.31 -17.78
C LEU A 363 36.83 1.36 -18.89
N TYR A 364 37.69 2.39 -18.79
CA TYR A 364 37.91 3.41 -19.83
C TYR A 364 39.11 3.10 -20.74
N GLU A 365 39.65 1.87 -20.71
CA GLU A 365 40.73 1.45 -21.60
C GLU A 365 40.40 1.79 -23.07
N GLY A 366 41.30 2.52 -23.73
CA GLY A 366 41.13 3.00 -25.11
C GLY A 366 40.60 4.43 -25.25
N LYS A 367 40.20 5.11 -24.15
CA LYS A 367 39.79 6.53 -24.17
C LYS A 367 40.68 7.39 -23.25
N PRO A 368 41.80 7.94 -23.77
CA PRO A 368 42.78 8.66 -22.94
C PRO A 368 42.23 9.86 -22.17
N HIS A 369 41.33 10.63 -22.79
CA HIS A 369 40.74 11.82 -22.18
C HIS A 369 39.87 11.48 -20.96
N ASP A 370 39.07 10.41 -21.04
CA ASP A 370 38.21 9.98 -19.94
C ASP A 370 39.03 9.38 -18.80
N ILE A 371 40.14 8.70 -19.11
CA ILE A 371 41.10 8.22 -18.10
C ILE A 371 41.70 9.40 -17.32
N ILE A 372 42.11 10.47 -18.00
CA ILE A 372 42.65 11.66 -17.34
C ILE A 372 41.59 12.34 -16.45
N ASN A 373 40.37 12.50 -16.96
CA ASN A 373 39.26 13.06 -16.18
C ASN A 373 38.95 12.22 -14.94
N THR A 374 38.94 10.89 -15.05
CA THR A 374 38.67 10.03 -13.90
C THR A 374 39.78 10.06 -12.85
N TYR A 375 41.05 10.10 -13.25
CA TYR A 375 42.15 10.25 -12.30
C TYR A 375 42.16 11.64 -11.65
N THR A 376 41.87 12.70 -12.40
CA THR A 376 41.79 14.06 -11.83
C THR A 376 40.63 14.19 -10.85
N GLU A 377 39.45 13.64 -11.17
CA GLU A 377 38.31 13.54 -10.24
C GLU A 377 38.68 12.71 -9.00
N ALA A 378 39.34 11.56 -9.18
CA ALA A 378 39.75 10.69 -8.08
C ALA A 378 40.70 11.41 -7.12
N VAL A 379 41.70 12.13 -7.65
CA VAL A 379 42.67 12.89 -6.85
C VAL A 379 41.99 14.03 -6.08
N GLN A 380 41.01 14.71 -6.68
CA GLN A 380 40.27 15.80 -6.01
C GLN A 380 39.30 15.30 -4.94
N THR A 381 38.74 14.10 -5.12
CA THR A 381 37.68 13.55 -4.25
C THR A 381 38.22 12.70 -3.09
N VAL A 382 39.37 12.04 -3.25
CA VAL A 382 39.91 11.14 -2.22
C VAL A 382 40.70 11.94 -1.20
N GLU A 383 40.17 12.04 0.02
CA GLU A 383 40.90 12.60 1.14
C GLU A 383 41.88 11.57 1.73
N PRO A 384 43.14 11.96 2.04
CA PRO A 384 44.15 11.03 2.55
C PRO A 384 43.80 10.33 3.87
N LYS A 385 42.99 10.97 4.73
CA LYS A 385 42.63 10.45 6.05
C LYS A 385 41.51 9.41 6.04
N SER A 386 40.61 9.50 5.06
CA SER A 386 39.44 8.62 4.91
C SER A 386 39.61 7.60 3.78
N ALA A 387 40.75 7.62 3.08
CA ALA A 387 41.06 6.71 2.00
C ALA A 387 41.02 5.25 2.46
N VAL A 388 40.17 4.45 1.81
CA VAL A 388 40.13 3.01 1.99
C VAL A 388 40.93 2.39 0.85
N GLY A 389 42.14 1.93 1.17
CA GLY A 389 43.10 1.40 0.20
C GLY A 389 44.42 2.16 0.22
N LYS A 390 45.25 1.91 -0.81
CA LYS A 390 46.57 2.53 -0.95
C LYS A 390 46.46 3.78 -1.82
N LEU A 391 46.39 4.98 -1.24
CA LEU A 391 46.24 6.22 -2.01
C LEU A 391 47.39 6.46 -2.99
N HIS A 392 48.62 6.08 -2.62
CA HIS A 392 49.80 6.25 -3.47
C HIS A 392 49.65 5.56 -4.83
N THR A 393 48.90 4.45 -4.93
CA THR A 393 48.75 3.74 -6.20
C THR A 393 47.94 4.56 -7.22
N LEU A 394 47.03 5.42 -6.78
CA LEU A 394 46.30 6.33 -7.68
C LEU A 394 47.25 7.30 -8.38
N TRP A 395 48.13 7.93 -7.61
CA TRP A 395 49.12 8.89 -8.10
C TRP A 395 50.18 8.23 -8.98
N VAL A 396 50.67 7.04 -8.57
CA VAL A 396 51.67 6.28 -9.34
C VAL A 396 51.10 5.80 -10.67
N GLU A 397 49.88 5.23 -10.69
CA GLU A 397 49.26 4.78 -11.94
C GLU A 397 48.90 5.97 -12.85
N PHE A 398 48.49 7.11 -12.27
CA PHE A 398 48.25 8.33 -13.04
C PHE A 398 49.52 8.85 -13.71
N ALA A 399 50.65 8.88 -13.00
CA ALA A 399 51.93 9.29 -13.57
C ALA A 399 52.46 8.29 -14.61
N LYS A 400 52.31 6.98 -14.37
CA LYS A 400 52.64 5.93 -15.35
C LYS A 400 51.80 6.04 -16.62
N PHE A 401 50.55 6.49 -16.52
CA PHE A 401 49.70 6.73 -17.70
C PHE A 401 50.25 7.85 -18.59
N TYR A 402 50.73 8.95 -18.01
CA TYR A 402 51.39 10.02 -18.77
C TYR A 402 52.75 9.60 -19.32
N GLU A 403 53.52 8.81 -18.57
CA GLU A 403 54.79 8.23 -19.01
C GLU A 403 54.59 7.35 -20.26
N ASN A 404 53.60 6.46 -20.25
CA ASN A 404 53.27 5.59 -21.39
C ASN A 404 52.83 6.37 -22.64
N ASN A 405 52.23 7.55 -22.46
CA ASN A 405 51.82 8.43 -23.55
C ASN A 405 52.95 9.37 -24.03
N GLY A 406 54.17 9.27 -23.47
CA GLY A 406 55.34 10.07 -23.83
C GLY A 406 55.34 11.48 -23.24
N GLN A 407 54.44 11.80 -22.31
CA GLN A 407 54.30 13.11 -21.66
C GLN A 407 55.02 13.11 -20.31
N VAL A 408 56.35 13.08 -20.34
CA VAL A 408 57.19 12.96 -19.12
C VAL A 408 57.09 14.20 -18.23
N ASP A 409 56.96 15.39 -18.81
CA ASP A 409 56.87 16.64 -18.05
C ASP A 409 55.58 16.74 -17.23
N ASP A 410 54.45 16.28 -17.78
CA ASP A 410 53.18 16.19 -17.06
C ASP A 410 53.25 15.12 -15.95
N ALA A 411 53.92 14.00 -16.22
CA ALA A 411 54.17 12.96 -15.21
C ALA A 411 54.99 13.49 -14.02
N ARG A 412 56.02 14.33 -14.27
CA ARG A 412 56.78 15.00 -13.20
C ARG A 412 55.90 15.92 -12.36
N LEU A 413 55.04 16.71 -13.00
CA LEU A 413 54.14 17.63 -12.31
C LEU A 413 53.13 16.88 -11.43
N ILE A 414 52.71 15.68 -11.85
CA ILE A 414 51.85 14.80 -11.06
C ILE A 414 52.60 14.22 -9.86
N PHE A 415 53.85 13.75 -10.03
CA PHE A 415 54.67 13.29 -8.92
C PHE A 415 54.97 14.41 -7.92
N GLU A 416 55.29 15.62 -8.39
CA GLU A 416 55.50 16.78 -7.53
C GLU A 416 54.25 17.05 -6.67
N LYS A 417 53.07 17.08 -7.29
CA LYS A 417 51.79 17.21 -6.55
C LYS A 417 51.57 16.05 -5.58
N ALA A 418 51.89 14.82 -5.96
CA ALA A 418 51.76 13.65 -5.10
C ALA A 418 52.61 13.79 -3.82
N THR A 419 53.85 14.31 -3.92
CA THR A 419 54.73 14.50 -2.75
C THR A 419 54.21 15.52 -1.74
N GLN A 420 53.38 16.47 -2.18
CA GLN A 420 52.77 17.49 -1.32
C GLN A 420 51.53 16.96 -0.56
N VAL A 421 51.03 15.78 -0.91
CA VAL A 421 49.84 15.19 -0.26
C VAL A 421 50.22 14.64 1.12
N PRO A 422 49.47 15.00 2.19
CA PRO A 422 49.73 14.49 3.53
C PRO A 422 49.22 13.05 3.68
N TYR A 423 50.04 12.07 3.32
CA TYR A 423 49.74 10.65 3.53
C TYR A 423 49.73 10.27 5.01
N VAL A 424 48.88 9.28 5.37
CA VAL A 424 48.78 8.78 6.75
C VAL A 424 50.00 7.93 7.13
N LYS A 425 50.55 7.17 6.18
CA LYS A 425 51.73 6.33 6.38
C LYS A 425 52.92 6.89 5.63
N VAL A 426 54.08 6.92 6.29
CA VAL A 426 55.35 7.34 5.67
C VAL A 426 55.75 6.39 4.54
N ASP A 427 55.42 5.10 4.67
CA ASP A 427 55.67 4.09 3.63
C ASP A 427 55.00 4.45 2.29
N ASP A 428 53.81 5.05 2.34
CA ASP A 428 53.07 5.45 1.12
C ASP A 428 53.75 6.63 0.41
N LEU A 429 54.41 7.52 1.15
CA LEU A 429 55.21 8.61 0.57
C LEU A 429 56.52 8.06 0.00
N ALA A 430 57.17 7.14 0.71
CA ALA A 430 58.41 6.51 0.27
C ALA A 430 58.22 5.78 -1.07
N THR A 431 57.11 5.06 -1.26
CA THR A 431 56.82 4.38 -2.53
C THR A 431 56.61 5.35 -3.69
N VAL A 432 55.98 6.51 -3.47
CA VAL A 432 55.86 7.57 -4.50
C VAL A 432 57.24 8.08 -4.95
N TRP A 433 58.14 8.34 -3.99
CA TRP A 433 59.52 8.76 -4.31
C TRP A 433 60.32 7.68 -5.03
N CYS A 434 60.15 6.41 -4.66
CA CYS A 434 60.77 5.29 -5.35
C CYS A 434 60.27 5.17 -6.80
N GLU A 435 58.97 5.28 -7.03
CA GLU A 435 58.39 5.21 -8.37
C GLU A 435 58.77 6.42 -9.24
N TRP A 436 58.89 7.61 -8.65
CA TRP A 436 59.44 8.77 -9.35
C TRP A 436 60.92 8.55 -9.71
N ALA A 437 61.72 7.98 -8.80
CA ALA A 437 63.10 7.61 -9.09
C ALA A 437 63.19 6.63 -10.27
N GLU A 438 62.34 5.59 -10.27
CA GLU A 438 62.31 4.59 -11.34
C GLU A 438 61.90 5.19 -12.68
N MET A 439 60.95 6.13 -12.71
CA MET A 439 60.57 6.84 -13.94
C MET A 439 61.73 7.65 -14.53
N GLU A 440 62.48 8.40 -13.71
CA GLU A 440 63.63 9.16 -14.21
C GLU A 440 64.78 8.26 -14.69
N ILE A 441 64.98 7.10 -14.04
CA ILE A 441 65.95 6.09 -14.48
C ILE A 441 65.55 5.50 -15.84
N ARG A 442 64.26 5.22 -16.06
CA ARG A 442 63.74 4.71 -17.34
C ARG A 442 63.92 5.71 -18.49
N ASN A 443 63.89 7.01 -18.19
CA ASN A 443 64.04 8.09 -19.17
C ASN A 443 65.48 8.62 -19.29
N GLU A 444 66.48 7.87 -18.80
CA GLU A 444 67.92 8.14 -18.93
C GLU A 444 68.42 9.50 -18.36
N ASN A 445 67.65 10.15 -17.49
CA ASN A 445 68.04 11.42 -16.88
C ASN A 445 68.82 11.19 -15.57
N TYR A 446 70.12 10.88 -15.69
CA TYR A 446 70.99 10.63 -14.54
C TYR A 446 71.50 11.90 -13.82
N GLU A 447 71.48 13.06 -14.47
CA GLU A 447 72.17 14.27 -13.99
C GLU A 447 71.34 15.20 -13.09
N SER A 448 70.01 15.12 -13.10
CA SER A 448 69.15 16.08 -12.38
C SER A 448 69.11 15.90 -10.85
N ARG A 449 69.65 14.80 -10.31
CA ARG A 449 69.64 14.51 -8.87
C ARG A 449 70.90 14.92 -8.10
N GLY A 450 71.92 15.42 -8.78
CA GLY A 450 73.21 15.75 -8.15
C GLY A 450 73.32 17.14 -7.53
N SER A 451 72.36 18.04 -7.75
CA SER A 451 72.53 19.46 -7.42
C SER A 451 71.29 20.05 -6.78
N GLU A 452 71.02 19.67 -5.52
CA GLU A 452 70.34 20.52 -4.53
C GLU A 452 70.32 19.78 -3.18
N ASN A 453 71.37 20.02 -2.39
CA ASN A 453 71.40 19.85 -0.93
C ASN A 453 71.61 21.23 -0.31
#